data_AF-A0A3L7JG29-F1
#
_entry.id   AF-A0A3L7JG29-F1
#
_cell.length_a   1.000
_cell.length_b   1.000
_cell.length_c   1.000
_cell.angle_alpha   90.00
_cell.angle_beta   90.00
_cell.angle_gamma   90.00
#
_symmetry.space_group_name_H-M   'P 1'
#
loop_
_entity.id
_entity.type
_entity.pdbx_description
1 polymer ?
#
loop_
_entity_poly.entity_id
_entity_poly.type
_entity_poly.pdbx_seq_one_letter_code
_entity_poly.pdbx_strand_id
1 'polypeptide(L)'
;MAVEDPYAADNEAQEDMIISPQAVAADESLSIEKKLDKLVAMKQAVGQRGADGTLDPALVSRQMQDIDAAMARVQSQSDPVDGTKEGSRRPDDM
;
A
#
# COMPACT_ATOMS: atom_id res chain seq x y z
N MET A 1 -20.74 -26.44 30.81
CA MET A 1 -19.32 -26.31 30.43
C MET A 1 -19.29 -25.72 29.04
N ALA A 2 -18.77 -24.50 28.89
CA ALA A 2 -18.56 -23.88 27.60
C ALA A 2 -17.42 -24.64 26.89
N VAL A 3 -17.68 -25.15 25.70
CA VAL A 3 -16.65 -25.59 24.78
C VAL A 3 -16.21 -24.34 24.03
N GLU A 4 -15.10 -23.76 24.45
CA GLU A 4 -14.43 -22.68 23.74
C GLU A 4 -13.72 -23.32 22.55
N ASP A 5 -14.27 -23.12 21.34
CA ASP A 5 -13.65 -23.50 20.07
C ASP A 5 -12.34 -22.70 19.86
N PRO A 6 -11.15 -23.32 19.96
CA PRO A 6 -9.88 -22.59 19.82
C PRO A 6 -9.45 -22.40 18.35
N TYR A 7 -10.30 -22.79 17.39
CA TYR A 7 -9.95 -22.83 15.96
C TYR A 7 -10.66 -21.77 15.10
N ALA A 8 -11.44 -20.86 15.69
CA ALA A 8 -12.17 -19.84 14.92
C ALA A 8 -11.32 -18.62 14.51
N ALA A 9 -10.11 -18.45 15.06
CA ALA A 9 -9.32 -17.23 14.87
C ALA A 9 -8.31 -17.27 13.71
N ASP A 10 -8.09 -18.43 13.06
CA ASP A 10 -7.02 -18.58 12.06
C ASP A 10 -7.52 -18.46 10.60
N ASN A 11 -8.83 -18.52 10.36
CA ASN A 11 -9.37 -18.55 9.01
C ASN A 11 -9.64 -17.17 8.37
N GLU A 12 -9.79 -16.09 9.16
CA GLU A 12 -9.96 -14.73 8.59
C GLU A 12 -8.64 -14.14 8.07
N ALA A 13 -7.49 -14.72 8.43
CA ALA A 13 -6.18 -14.25 8.00
C ALA A 13 -5.73 -14.83 6.65
N GLN A 14 -6.40 -15.88 6.13
CA GLN A 14 -5.99 -16.54 4.87
C GLN A 14 -6.69 -16.00 3.61
N GLU A 15 -7.78 -15.23 3.74
CA GLU A 15 -8.44 -14.58 2.59
C GLU A 15 -7.76 -13.29 2.12
N ASP A 16 -6.64 -12.88 2.74
CA ASP A 16 -5.72 -11.85 2.19
C ASP A 16 -4.76 -12.46 1.14
N MET A 17 -5.04 -13.68 0.66
CA MET A 17 -4.29 -14.32 -0.42
C MET A 17 -4.49 -13.57 -1.73
N ILE A 18 -3.48 -12.75 -2.05
CA ILE A 18 -3.24 -12.09 -3.34
C ILE A 18 -4.11 -10.85 -3.58
N ILE A 19 -4.20 -9.95 -2.60
CA ILE A 19 -4.53 -8.56 -2.96
C ILE A 19 -3.33 -8.01 -3.73
N SER A 20 -3.50 -7.67 -5.01
CA SER A 20 -2.43 -7.04 -5.80
C SER A 20 -2.17 -5.62 -5.24
N PRO A 21 -0.91 -5.13 -5.19
CA PRO A 21 -0.63 -3.78 -4.70
C PRO A 21 -1.44 -2.71 -5.46
N GLN A 22 -1.63 -2.93 -6.76
CA GLN A 22 -2.45 -2.08 -7.61
C GLN A 22 -3.93 -2.12 -7.24
N ALA A 23 -4.45 -3.28 -6.82
CA ALA A 23 -5.83 -3.42 -6.35
C ALA A 23 -6.04 -2.63 -5.05
N VAL A 24 -5.09 -2.71 -4.09
CA VAL A 24 -5.14 -1.90 -2.85
C VAL A 24 -5.15 -0.40 -3.18
N ALA A 25 -4.29 0.05 -4.09
CA ALA A 25 -4.25 1.45 -4.49
C ALA A 25 -5.54 1.92 -5.18
N ALA A 26 -6.14 1.06 -6.01
CA ALA A 26 -7.36 1.35 -6.74
C ALA A 26 -8.64 1.19 -5.88
N ASP A 27 -8.57 0.57 -4.71
CA ASP A 27 -9.73 0.28 -3.87
C ASP A 27 -10.39 1.57 -3.35
N GLU A 28 -11.55 1.94 -3.86
CA GLU A 28 -12.25 3.16 -3.44
C GLU A 28 -12.97 3.02 -2.09
N SER A 29 -13.12 1.80 -1.58
CA SER A 29 -13.73 1.51 -0.28
C SER A 29 -12.76 1.76 0.88
N LEU A 30 -11.46 1.80 0.59
CA LEU A 30 -10.40 2.06 1.57
C LEU A 30 -10.03 3.54 1.61
N SER A 31 -9.96 4.09 2.82
CA SER A 31 -9.32 5.39 3.04
C SER A 31 -7.84 5.33 2.65
N ILE A 32 -7.31 6.46 2.20
CA ILE A 32 -5.91 6.64 1.83
C ILE A 32 -4.94 6.05 2.87
N GLU A 33 -5.13 6.36 4.15
CA GLU A 33 -4.28 5.86 5.23
C GLU A 33 -4.31 4.33 5.30
N LYS A 34 -5.49 3.71 5.15
CA LYS A 34 -5.64 2.25 5.12
C LYS A 34 -4.99 1.61 3.90
N LYS A 35 -5.02 2.28 2.74
CA LYS A 35 -4.32 1.82 1.53
C LYS A 35 -2.81 1.80 1.76
N LEU A 36 -2.26 2.89 2.31
CA LEU A 36 -0.84 2.99 2.62
C LEU A 36 -0.42 1.94 3.65
N ASP A 37 -1.20 1.76 4.72
CA ASP A 37 -0.93 0.75 5.74
C ASP A 37 -0.88 -0.67 5.16
N LYS A 38 -1.88 -1.04 4.34
CA LYS A 38 -1.89 -2.33 3.62
C LYS A 38 -0.69 -2.47 2.68
N LEU A 39 -0.34 -1.45 1.91
CA LEU A 39 0.81 -1.50 1.00
C LEU A 39 2.15 -1.64 1.76
N VAL A 40 2.29 -0.97 2.91
CA VAL A 40 3.46 -1.11 3.79
C VAL A 40 3.54 -2.53 4.37
N ALA A 41 2.42 -3.09 4.80
CA ALA A 41 2.37 -4.49 5.26
C ALA A 41 2.78 -5.46 4.16
N MET A 42 2.32 -5.25 2.92
CA MET A 42 2.74 -6.05 1.76
C MET A 42 4.26 -5.92 1.50
N LYS A 43 4.82 -4.71 1.58
CA LYS A 43 6.26 -4.47 1.38
C LYS A 43 7.10 -5.25 2.40
N GLN A 44 6.67 -5.24 3.67
CA GLN A 44 7.33 -6.00 4.74
C GLN A 44 7.23 -7.51 4.50
N ALA A 45 6.05 -8.03 4.13
CA ALA A 45 5.86 -9.44 3.84
C ALA A 45 6.75 -9.92 2.66
N VAL A 46 6.87 -9.10 1.61
CA VAL A 46 7.76 -9.39 0.46
C VAL A 46 9.24 -9.36 0.87
N GLY A 47 9.65 -8.36 1.66
CA GLY A 47 11.00 -8.28 2.18
C GLY A 47 11.36 -9.48 3.05
N GLN A 48 10.46 -9.90 3.94
CA GLN A 48 10.66 -11.07 4.79
C GLN A 48 10.78 -12.35 3.95
N ARG A 49 9.89 -12.57 2.98
CA ARG A 49 9.96 -13.75 2.10
C ARG A 49 11.22 -13.78 1.24
N GLY A 50 11.74 -12.63 0.84
CA GLY A 50 13.03 -12.51 0.18
C GLY A 50 14.21 -12.83 1.10
N ALA A 51 14.16 -12.38 2.36
CA ALA A 51 15.19 -12.64 3.36
C ALA A 51 15.24 -14.12 3.80
N ASP A 52 14.08 -14.76 3.95
CA ASP A 52 13.95 -16.20 4.27
C ASP A 52 14.18 -17.10 3.05
N GLY A 53 14.43 -16.54 1.85
CA GLY A 53 14.68 -17.30 0.62
C GLY A 53 13.44 -18.02 0.07
N THR A 54 12.26 -17.71 0.61
CA THR A 54 10.96 -18.28 0.16
C THR A 54 10.52 -17.67 -1.18
N LEU A 55 10.91 -16.43 -1.47
CA LEU A 55 10.63 -15.75 -2.73
C LEU A 55 11.93 -15.52 -3.52
N ASP A 56 11.88 -15.76 -4.82
CA ASP A 56 13.02 -15.50 -5.72
C ASP A 56 13.42 -14.01 -5.68
N PRO A 57 14.71 -13.67 -5.58
CA PRO A 57 15.15 -12.28 -5.46
C PRO A 57 14.71 -11.39 -6.62
N ALA A 58 14.59 -11.91 -7.85
CA ALA A 58 14.08 -11.13 -8.98
C ALA A 58 12.58 -10.83 -8.82
N LEU A 59 11.82 -11.77 -8.23
CA LEU A 59 10.41 -11.57 -7.91
C LEU A 59 10.22 -10.63 -6.72
N VAL A 60 11.10 -10.67 -5.72
CA VAL A 60 11.14 -9.71 -4.60
C VAL A 60 11.31 -8.30 -5.13
N SER A 61 12.34 -8.06 -5.97
CA SER A 61 12.60 -6.74 -6.54
C SER A 61 11.43 -6.23 -7.37
N ARG A 62 10.83 -7.09 -8.20
CA ARG A 62 9.65 -6.73 -9.00
C ARG A 62 8.45 -6.37 -8.12
N GLN A 63 8.13 -7.19 -7.12
CA GLN A 63 7.02 -6.90 -6.22
C GLN A 63 7.25 -5.63 -5.41
N MET A 64 8.47 -5.38 -4.92
CA MET A 64 8.79 -4.13 -4.23
C MET A 64 8.56 -2.91 -5.13
N GLN A 65 8.96 -2.98 -6.41
CA GLN A 65 8.71 -1.91 -7.38
C GLN A 65 7.21 -1.66 -7.60
N ASP A 66 6.41 -2.73 -7.77
CA ASP A 66 4.95 -2.61 -7.90
C ASP A 66 4.30 -2.00 -6.65
N ILE A 67 4.77 -2.36 -5.45
CA ILE A 67 4.28 -1.80 -4.19
C ILE A 67 4.66 -0.33 -4.04
N ASP A 68 5.91 0.04 -4.33
CA ASP A 68 6.34 1.45 -4.28
C ASP A 68 5.57 2.32 -5.29
N ALA A 69 5.31 1.81 -6.50
CA ALA A 69 4.47 2.51 -7.48
C ALA A 69 3.03 2.69 -7.00
N ALA A 70 2.45 1.67 -6.37
CA ALA A 70 1.12 1.74 -5.77
C ALA A 70 1.05 2.75 -4.62
N MET A 71 2.06 2.79 -3.75
CA MET A 71 2.13 3.77 -2.65
C MET A 71 2.24 5.19 -3.17
N ALA A 72 3.10 5.44 -4.18
CA ALA A 72 3.22 6.76 -4.79
C ALA A 72 1.89 7.24 -5.39
N ARG A 73 1.15 6.34 -6.06
CA ARG A 73 -0.18 6.67 -6.60
C ARG A 73 -1.18 7.06 -5.52
N VAL A 74 -1.20 6.33 -4.40
CA VAL A 74 -2.07 6.66 -3.26
C VAL A 74 -1.66 7.99 -2.62
N GLN A 75 -0.36 8.24 -2.45
CA GLN A 75 0.14 9.52 -1.93
C GLN A 75 -0.26 10.69 -2.82
N SER A 76 -0.19 10.56 -4.15
CA SER A 76 -0.67 11.58 -5.09
C SER A 76 -2.19 11.80 -5.06
N GLN A 77 -2.97 10.86 -4.51
CA GLN A 77 -4.40 11.08 -4.23
C GLN A 77 -4.64 11.80 -2.90
N SER A 78 -3.67 11.72 -1.98
CA SER A 78 -3.70 12.32 -0.64
C SER A 78 -3.23 13.75 -0.62
N ASP A 79 -2.30 14.05 -1.52
CA ASP A 79 -1.82 15.37 -1.83
C ASP A 79 -2.64 15.84 -3.04
N PRO A 80 -3.85 16.42 -2.84
CA PRO A 80 -4.37 17.29 -3.87
C PRO A 80 -3.32 18.36 -3.99
N VAL A 81 -2.56 18.31 -5.09
CA VAL A 81 -1.62 19.34 -5.48
C VAL A 81 -2.24 20.65 -5.07
N ASP A 82 -1.63 21.31 -4.08
CA ASP A 82 -1.79 22.73 -3.84
C ASP A 82 -1.30 23.39 -5.13
N GLY A 83 -2.14 23.35 -6.16
CA GLY A 83 -1.99 24.04 -7.43
C GLY A 83 -2.32 25.52 -7.26
N THR A 84 -2.19 26.04 -6.05
CA THR A 84 -2.41 27.43 -5.68
C THR A 84 -1.14 28.06 -5.13
N LYS A 85 -0.04 27.96 -5.89
CA LYS A 85 1.05 28.95 -5.97
C LYS A 85 2.02 28.48 -7.05
N GLU A 86 1.92 28.96 -8.27
CA GLU A 86 2.73 30.13 -8.63
C GLU A 86 2.01 31.08 -9.61
N GLY A 87 0.77 31.44 -9.28
CA GLY A 87 0.07 32.60 -9.86
C GLY A 87 0.42 33.92 -9.17
N SER A 88 1.68 34.16 -8.77
CA SER A 88 2.06 35.39 -8.04
C SER A 88 3.52 35.80 -8.27
N ARG A 89 3.83 36.26 -9.49
CA ARG A 89 4.86 37.29 -9.71
C ARG A 89 4.53 38.05 -10.98
N ARG A 90 3.50 38.90 -10.91
CA ARG A 90 3.58 40.19 -11.62
C ARG A 90 4.50 41.08 -10.77
N PRO A 91 5.68 41.48 -11.24
CA PRO A 91 6.14 42.82 -10.96
C PRO A 91 5.38 43.74 -11.92
N ASP A 92 4.24 44.23 -11.45
CA ASP A 92 3.74 45.53 -11.89
C ASP A 92 4.54 46.53 -11.05
N ASP A 93 5.61 47.10 -11.63
CA ASP A 93 6.27 48.29 -11.10
C ASP A 93 6.92 49.03 -12.29
N MET A 94 6.22 50.10 -12.70
CA MET A 94 6.66 51.35 -13.36
C MET A 94 7.74 51.31 -14.46
#